data_AF-A0A382UUR4-F1
#
_entry.id   AF-A0A382UUR4-F1
#
_cell.length_a   1.000
_cell.length_b   1.000
_cell.length_c   1.000
_cell.angle_alpha   90.00
_cell.angle_beta   90.00
_cell.angle_gamma   90.00
#
_symmetry.space_group_name_H-M   'P 1'
#
loop_
_entity.id
_entity.type
_entity.pdbx_description
1 polymer ?
#
loop_
_entity_poly.entity_id
_entity_poly.type
_entity_poly.pdbx_seq_one_letter_code
_entity_poly.pdbx_strand_id
1 'polypeptide(L)'
;GGKMKGQQEKRQAEINQQMIDCTRAGQTVVRLKGGDPFVFGRGGDEALVLAEAGIDFEIVPGITSAIAVPAYAGIPLTMRDYASSFAVVTGHSAALDSTSPIGWEKIAVGIDTIVILMGIGHLDEITRRLIENGRSPQTPTTLVRYGTTPEQETIEGTLADITQKAEEANFQSPAVIIVGGVNHLRKHLKWFEQRPLFGRKILVTRARSQSASFVSKLLSKGAMVLASPMIEIVPIDRNLAFDQSIDGLSDYGWVVFTSTNSVKLFYCKLREKGKDSRSFGHVKICAVGK
;
A
#
# COMPACT_ATOMS: atom_id res chain seq x y z
N GLY A 1 -17.58 -9.51 -3.74
CA GLY A 1 -18.47 -10.45 -3.03
C GLY A 1 -19.33 -9.68 -2.06
N GLY A 2 -20.63 -9.55 -2.37
CA GLY A 2 -21.58 -8.72 -1.63
C GLY A 2 -21.81 -9.21 -0.20
N LYS A 3 -21.72 -8.30 0.76
CA LYS A 3 -22.17 -8.51 2.14
C LYS A 3 -23.42 -7.64 2.35
N MET A 4 -24.44 -8.21 2.99
CA MET A 4 -25.73 -7.54 3.21
C MET A 4 -25.55 -6.24 4.02
N LYS A 5 -26.22 -5.15 3.60
CA LYS A 5 -26.08 -3.77 4.10
C LYS A 5 -26.01 -3.65 5.63
N GLY A 6 -26.86 -4.38 6.36
CA GLY A 6 -26.90 -4.35 7.84
C GLY A 6 -25.71 -5.01 8.55
N GLN A 7 -25.01 -5.97 7.95
CA GLN A 7 -23.83 -6.60 8.57
C GLN A 7 -22.61 -5.66 8.54
N GLN A 8 -22.52 -4.82 7.51
CA GLN A 8 -21.42 -3.88 7.35
C GLN A 8 -21.56 -2.67 8.28
N GLU A 9 -22.79 -2.20 8.50
CA GLU A 9 -23.10 -1.16 9.48
C GLU A 9 -22.80 -1.64 10.90
N LYS A 10 -23.26 -2.85 11.27
CA LYS A 10 -22.96 -3.44 12.58
C LYS A 10 -21.46 -3.58 12.82
N ARG A 11 -20.72 -4.10 11.83
CA ARG A 11 -19.26 -4.21 11.92
C ARG A 11 -18.57 -2.86 12.08
N GLN A 12 -19.08 -1.81 11.44
CA GLN A 12 -18.52 -0.49 11.62
C GLN A 12 -18.76 0.04 13.02
N ALA A 13 -19.97 -0.12 13.57
CA ALA A 13 -20.26 0.28 14.93
C ALA A 13 -19.35 -0.45 15.94
N GLU A 14 -19.10 -1.76 15.72
CA GLU A 14 -18.15 -2.54 16.51
C GLU A 14 -16.72 -1.98 16.43
N ILE A 15 -16.23 -1.65 15.22
CA ILE A 15 -14.91 -1.02 15.04
C ILE A 15 -14.82 0.33 15.76
N ASN A 16 -15.87 1.15 15.65
CA ASN A 16 -15.92 2.46 16.30
C ASN A 16 -15.88 2.32 17.82
N GLN A 17 -16.66 1.39 18.37
CA GLN A 17 -16.67 1.12 19.80
C GLN A 17 -15.32 0.59 20.30
N GLN A 18 -14.67 -0.29 19.54
CA GLN A 18 -13.33 -0.79 19.87
C GLN A 18 -12.29 0.34 19.94
N MET A 19 -12.33 1.30 19.01
CA MET A 19 -11.43 2.47 19.06
C MET A 19 -11.68 3.29 20.33
N ILE A 20 -12.94 3.54 20.71
CA ILE A 20 -13.30 4.26 21.93
C ILE A 20 -12.80 3.52 23.17
N ASP A 21 -13.07 2.22 23.27
CA ASP A 21 -12.75 1.42 24.45
C ASP A 21 -11.24 1.31 24.67
N CYS A 22 -10.48 1.06 23.59
CA CYS A 22 -9.01 1.04 23.64
C CYS A 22 -8.43 2.39 24.07
N THR A 23 -8.95 3.50 23.54
CA THR A 23 -8.50 4.85 23.94
C THR A 23 -8.81 5.13 25.41
N ARG A 24 -10.02 4.77 25.88
CA ARG A 24 -10.41 4.92 27.29
C ARG A 24 -9.60 4.03 28.24
N ALA A 25 -9.07 2.93 27.75
CA ALA A 25 -8.10 2.10 28.47
C ALA A 25 -6.67 2.70 28.50
N GLY A 26 -6.47 3.93 28.00
CA GLY A 26 -5.20 4.64 27.99
C GLY A 26 -4.23 4.20 26.88
N GLN A 27 -4.72 3.51 25.84
CA GLN A 27 -3.88 3.04 24.74
C GLN A 27 -3.75 4.09 23.63
N THR A 28 -2.60 4.11 22.95
CA THR A 28 -2.45 4.80 21.67
C THR A 28 -3.01 3.94 20.55
N VAL A 29 -4.13 4.38 19.96
CA VAL A 29 -4.86 3.62 18.93
C VAL A 29 -4.47 4.11 17.53
N VAL A 30 -4.14 3.18 16.63
CA VAL A 30 -3.89 3.48 15.22
C VAL A 30 -4.91 2.76 14.34
N ARG A 31 -5.75 3.54 13.66
CA ARG A 31 -6.71 3.02 12.68
C ARG A 31 -6.08 3.00 11.29
N LEU A 32 -5.45 1.88 10.94
CA LEU A 32 -4.87 1.71 9.60
C LEU A 32 -5.97 1.50 8.54
N LYS A 33 -5.97 2.33 7.50
CA LYS A 33 -6.92 2.32 6.39
C LYS A 33 -6.16 2.25 5.07
N GLY A 34 -6.74 1.56 4.08
CA GLY A 34 -6.16 1.49 2.73
C GLY A 34 -6.46 2.77 1.93
N GLY A 35 -5.48 3.26 1.18
CA GLY A 35 -5.63 4.48 0.39
C GLY A 35 -5.63 5.73 1.27
N ASP A 36 -6.67 6.54 1.14
CA ASP A 36 -6.87 7.75 1.94
C ASP A 36 -8.08 7.59 2.89
N PRO A 37 -8.00 8.01 4.17
CA PRO A 37 -9.09 7.88 5.12
C PRO A 37 -10.42 8.51 4.66
N PHE A 38 -10.37 9.62 3.93
CA PHE A 38 -11.54 10.43 3.56
C PHE A 38 -12.03 10.21 2.13
N VAL A 39 -11.27 9.49 1.29
CA VAL A 39 -11.72 9.09 -0.05
C VAL A 39 -12.36 7.70 -0.02
N PHE A 40 -13.69 7.65 0.11
CA PHE A 40 -14.50 6.41 0.21
C PHE A 40 -14.05 5.42 1.30
N GLY A 41 -13.25 5.89 2.27
CA GLY A 41 -12.71 5.10 3.36
C GLY A 41 -13.57 5.10 4.62
N ARG A 42 -14.63 5.91 4.70
CA ARG A 42 -15.45 6.15 5.92
C ARG A 42 -14.70 6.78 7.10
N GLY A 43 -13.55 7.41 6.86
CA GLY A 43 -12.81 8.11 7.92
C GLY A 43 -13.60 9.25 8.55
N GLY A 44 -14.49 9.92 7.78
CA GLY A 44 -15.38 10.95 8.31
C GLY A 44 -16.36 10.40 9.36
N ASP A 45 -17.05 9.29 9.05
CA ASP A 45 -17.94 8.60 9.99
C ASP A 45 -17.21 8.21 11.28
N GLU A 46 -16.01 7.62 11.14
CA GLU A 46 -15.18 7.19 12.26
C GLU A 46 -14.71 8.38 13.12
N ALA A 47 -14.27 9.46 12.49
CA ALA A 47 -13.81 10.69 13.15
C ALA A 47 -14.94 11.40 13.91
N LEU A 48 -16.14 11.46 13.32
CA LEU A 48 -17.31 12.05 13.97
C LEU A 48 -17.64 11.32 15.28
N VAL A 49 -17.63 9.98 15.26
CA VAL A 49 -17.91 9.18 16.46
C VAL A 49 -16.87 9.39 17.56
N LEU A 50 -15.58 9.56 17.20
CA LEU A 50 -14.53 9.89 18.17
C LEU A 50 -14.72 11.30 18.74
N ALA A 51 -15.03 12.28 17.90
CA ALA A 51 -15.30 13.65 18.32
C ALA A 51 -16.49 13.73 19.29
N GLU A 52 -17.59 13.05 18.98
CA GLU A 52 -18.78 12.97 19.84
C GLU A 52 -18.50 12.25 21.17
N ALA A 53 -17.53 11.32 21.19
CA ALA A 53 -17.05 10.65 22.39
C ALA A 53 -16.02 11.48 23.20
N GLY A 54 -15.66 12.67 22.75
CA GLY A 54 -14.66 13.54 23.39
C GLY A 54 -13.23 13.00 23.29
N ILE A 55 -12.92 12.22 22.25
CA ILE A 55 -11.59 11.65 22.02
C ILE A 55 -10.85 12.47 20.96
N ASP A 56 -9.66 12.95 21.33
CA ASP A 56 -8.74 13.60 20.40
C ASP A 56 -8.21 12.61 19.35
N PHE A 57 -8.10 13.07 18.11
CA PHE A 57 -7.56 12.27 17.00
C PHE A 57 -6.82 13.16 16.00
N GLU A 58 -5.94 12.53 15.22
CA GLU A 58 -5.27 13.13 14.07
C GLU A 58 -5.61 12.32 12.80
N ILE A 59 -5.81 13.03 11.68
CA ILE A 59 -5.97 12.42 10.37
C ILE A 59 -4.65 12.56 9.60
N VAL A 60 -4.03 11.43 9.29
CA VAL A 60 -2.86 11.36 8.41
C VAL A 60 -3.33 11.04 6.99
N PRO A 61 -3.22 11.97 6.02
CA PRO A 61 -3.65 11.73 4.65
C PRO A 61 -2.85 10.63 3.98
N GLY A 62 -3.50 9.89 3.09
CA GLY A 62 -2.88 8.83 2.31
C GLY A 62 -2.95 9.09 0.80
N ILE A 63 -2.27 8.26 0.01
CA ILE A 63 -2.41 8.32 -1.44
C ILE A 63 -3.58 7.42 -1.86
N THR A 64 -4.67 8.05 -2.32
CA THR A 64 -5.86 7.32 -2.78
C THR A 64 -5.58 6.48 -4.04
N SER A 65 -6.24 5.32 -4.13
CA SER A 65 -6.21 4.48 -5.34
C SER A 65 -6.76 5.21 -6.56
N ALA A 66 -7.64 6.19 -6.37
CA ALA A 66 -8.19 7.00 -7.44
C ALA A 66 -7.13 7.80 -8.22
N ILE A 67 -5.96 8.07 -7.61
CA ILE A 67 -4.85 8.81 -8.22
C ILE A 67 -3.65 7.89 -8.46
N ALA A 68 -3.28 7.07 -7.46
CA ALA A 68 -2.11 6.21 -7.57
C ALA A 68 -2.25 5.16 -8.66
N VAL A 69 -3.42 4.51 -8.77
CA VAL A 69 -3.61 3.41 -9.71
C VAL A 69 -3.52 3.90 -11.17
N PRO A 70 -4.20 4.98 -11.60
CA PRO A 70 -3.97 5.57 -12.92
C PRO A 70 -2.50 5.90 -13.18
N ALA A 71 -1.81 6.53 -12.23
CA ALA A 71 -0.40 6.91 -12.38
C ALA A 71 0.52 5.69 -12.61
N TYR A 72 0.28 4.58 -11.90
CA TYR A 72 1.03 3.34 -12.07
C TYR A 72 0.59 2.53 -13.30
N ALA A 73 -0.63 2.76 -13.80
CA ALA A 73 -1.10 2.23 -15.07
C ALA A 73 -0.61 3.06 -16.28
N GLY A 74 0.08 4.18 -16.06
CA GLY A 74 0.51 5.08 -17.13
C GLY A 74 -0.60 5.96 -17.69
N ILE A 75 -1.62 6.26 -16.90
CA ILE A 75 -2.78 7.07 -17.29
C ILE A 75 -2.82 8.32 -16.41
N PRO A 76 -2.40 9.50 -16.93
CA PRO A 76 -2.59 10.74 -16.19
C PRO A 76 -4.09 11.09 -16.15
N LEU A 77 -4.58 11.62 -15.04
CA LEU A 77 -6.01 11.97 -14.91
C LEU A 77 -6.37 13.29 -15.60
N THR A 78 -5.39 14.17 -15.73
CA THR A 78 -5.46 15.44 -16.43
C THR A 78 -4.23 15.58 -17.30
N MET A 79 -4.38 16.17 -18.48
CA MET A 79 -3.28 16.50 -19.38
C MET A 79 -3.78 17.53 -20.38
N ARG A 80 -2.93 18.50 -20.72
CA ARG A 80 -3.21 19.51 -21.75
C ARG A 80 -3.68 18.81 -23.03
N ASP A 81 -4.72 19.36 -23.66
CA ASP A 81 -5.34 18.85 -24.89
C ASP A 81 -6.07 17.50 -24.76
N TYR A 82 -6.09 16.89 -23.57
CA TYR A 82 -6.78 15.60 -23.32
C TYR A 82 -7.88 15.70 -22.27
N ALA A 83 -7.59 16.28 -21.11
CA ALA A 83 -8.52 16.37 -19.99
C ALA A 83 -8.17 17.54 -19.07
N SER A 84 -9.14 18.42 -18.87
CA SER A 84 -9.08 19.59 -17.98
C SER A 84 -9.79 19.36 -16.65
N SER A 85 -10.64 18.32 -16.59
CA SER A 85 -11.44 17.95 -15.43
C SER A 85 -11.35 16.45 -15.14
N PHE A 86 -11.45 16.09 -13.87
CA PHE A 86 -11.67 14.69 -13.49
C PHE A 86 -12.61 14.60 -12.28
N ALA A 87 -13.30 13.47 -12.16
CA ALA A 87 -14.16 13.16 -11.03
C ALA A 87 -13.86 11.77 -10.51
N VAL A 88 -14.01 11.58 -9.19
CA VAL A 88 -13.95 10.26 -8.56
C VAL A 88 -15.33 9.92 -8.04
N VAL A 89 -15.86 8.78 -8.46
CA VAL A 89 -17.18 8.29 -8.05
C VAL A 89 -17.10 6.86 -7.54
N THR A 90 -18.09 6.46 -6.76
CA THR A 90 -18.28 5.06 -6.35
C THR A 90 -19.25 4.38 -7.30
N GLY A 91 -18.93 3.15 -7.70
CA GLY A 91 -19.81 2.26 -8.47
C GLY A 91 -20.49 1.20 -7.61
N HIS A 92 -20.53 1.37 -6.29
CA HIS A 92 -21.27 0.48 -5.39
C HIS A 92 -22.78 0.53 -5.68
N SER A 93 -23.54 -0.53 -5.40
CA SER A 93 -24.97 -0.64 -5.73
C SER A 93 -25.80 0.58 -5.29
N ALA A 94 -25.58 1.09 -4.07
CA ALA A 94 -26.27 2.28 -3.56
C ALA A 94 -26.04 3.56 -4.40
N ALA A 95 -24.94 3.60 -5.15
CA ALA A 95 -24.58 4.69 -6.05
C ALA A 95 -25.33 4.62 -7.39
N LEU A 96 -26.02 3.51 -7.64
CA LEU A 96 -26.79 3.23 -8.84
C LEU A 96 -28.31 3.25 -8.58
N ASP A 97 -28.75 3.40 -7.32
CA ASP A 97 -30.16 3.59 -7.03
C ASP A 97 -30.67 4.93 -7.59
N SER A 98 -31.97 5.04 -7.86
CA SER A 98 -32.59 6.28 -8.36
C SER A 98 -32.49 7.46 -7.40
N THR A 99 -32.23 7.17 -6.12
CA THR A 99 -31.98 8.16 -5.06
C THR A 99 -30.51 8.51 -4.90
N SER A 100 -29.64 7.93 -5.74
CA SER A 100 -28.21 8.21 -5.70
C SER A 100 -27.96 9.70 -5.89
N PRO A 101 -27.13 10.33 -5.04
CA PRO A 101 -26.72 11.72 -5.24
C PRO A 101 -25.80 11.88 -6.46
N ILE A 102 -25.35 10.78 -7.07
CA ILE A 102 -24.53 10.82 -8.27
C ILE A 102 -25.41 11.21 -9.46
N GLY A 103 -25.26 12.46 -9.92
CA GLY A 103 -25.84 12.93 -11.16
C GLY A 103 -25.14 12.33 -12.38
N TRP A 104 -25.42 11.07 -12.69
CA TRP A 104 -24.84 10.33 -13.82
C TRP A 104 -25.00 11.06 -15.15
N GLU A 105 -26.11 11.78 -15.32
CA GLU A 105 -26.39 12.63 -16.47
C GLU A 105 -25.36 13.76 -16.64
N LYS A 106 -24.93 14.37 -15.53
CA LYS A 106 -23.93 15.44 -15.55
C LYS A 106 -22.52 14.91 -15.69
N ILE A 107 -22.24 13.79 -15.02
CA ILE A 107 -20.89 13.21 -14.99
C ILE A 107 -20.52 12.58 -16.33
N ALA A 108 -21.48 11.95 -17.02
CA ALA A 108 -21.23 11.30 -18.31
C ALA A 108 -20.62 12.26 -19.33
N VAL A 109 -21.18 13.46 -19.50
CA VAL A 109 -20.74 14.41 -20.53
C VAL A 109 -19.94 15.59 -19.99
N GLY A 110 -20.12 15.96 -18.72
CA GLY A 110 -19.52 17.16 -18.12
C GLY A 110 -18.11 16.98 -17.57
N ILE A 111 -17.59 15.74 -17.51
CA ILE A 111 -16.27 15.44 -16.96
C ILE A 111 -15.41 14.71 -18.00
N ASP A 112 -14.17 15.18 -18.19
CA ASP A 112 -13.26 14.61 -19.18
C ASP A 112 -12.80 13.19 -18.79
N THR A 113 -12.32 13.05 -17.55
CA THR A 113 -11.84 11.78 -16.98
C THR A 113 -12.67 11.35 -15.76
N ILE A 114 -13.28 10.18 -15.82
CA ILE A 114 -14.06 9.62 -14.71
C ILE A 114 -13.30 8.44 -14.11
N VAL A 115 -13.01 8.50 -12.82
CA VAL A 115 -12.43 7.41 -12.05
C VAL A 115 -13.50 6.78 -11.18
N ILE A 116 -13.78 5.50 -11.38
CA ILE A 116 -14.84 4.78 -10.67
C ILE A 116 -14.20 3.74 -9.75
N LEU A 117 -14.42 3.90 -8.45
CA LEU A 117 -13.99 2.94 -7.43
C LEU A 117 -15.14 1.98 -7.11
N MET A 118 -14.81 0.76 -6.69
CA MET A 118 -15.80 -0.24 -6.24
C MET A 118 -16.87 -0.58 -7.31
N GLY A 119 -16.57 -0.39 -8.59
CA GLY A 119 -17.55 -0.53 -9.68
C GLY A 119 -17.56 -1.87 -10.40
N ILE A 120 -16.56 -2.75 -10.23
CA ILE A 120 -16.45 -4.00 -11.02
C ILE A 120 -17.69 -4.89 -10.94
N GLY A 121 -18.30 -5.02 -9.76
CA GLY A 121 -19.52 -5.82 -9.59
C GLY A 121 -20.75 -5.27 -10.31
N HIS A 122 -20.67 -4.04 -10.82
CA HIS A 122 -21.74 -3.33 -11.53
C HIS A 122 -21.22 -2.71 -12.84
N LEU A 123 -20.15 -3.28 -13.42
CA LEU A 123 -19.47 -2.68 -14.57
C LEU A 123 -20.43 -2.48 -15.76
N ASP A 124 -21.24 -3.49 -16.06
CA ASP A 124 -22.25 -3.46 -17.13
C ASP A 124 -23.26 -2.31 -16.96
N GLU A 125 -23.82 -2.18 -15.77
CA GLU A 125 -24.78 -1.11 -15.46
C GLU A 125 -24.15 0.28 -15.54
N ILE A 126 -22.90 0.41 -15.07
CA ILE A 126 -22.15 1.66 -15.11
C ILE A 126 -21.86 2.08 -16.56
N THR A 127 -21.37 1.17 -17.40
CA THR A 127 -21.06 1.49 -18.81
C THR A 127 -22.32 1.84 -19.57
N ARG A 128 -23.41 1.08 -19.38
CA ARG A 128 -24.73 1.35 -19.96
C ARG A 128 -25.23 2.75 -19.60
N ARG A 129 -25.21 3.11 -18.31
CA ARG A 129 -25.64 4.45 -17.86
C ARG A 129 -24.82 5.57 -18.46
N LEU A 130 -23.50 5.44 -18.52
CA LEU A 130 -22.65 6.46 -19.13
C LEU A 130 -23.03 6.66 -20.62
N ILE A 131 -23.26 5.56 -21.34
CA ILE A 131 -23.66 5.60 -22.75
C ILE A 131 -25.04 6.23 -22.93
N GLU A 132 -26.04 5.81 -22.14
CA GLU A 132 -27.41 6.35 -22.19
C GLU A 132 -27.48 7.84 -21.87
N ASN A 133 -26.58 8.31 -21.01
CA ASN A 133 -26.45 9.73 -20.66
C ASN A 133 -25.54 10.52 -21.62
N GLY A 134 -25.22 9.96 -22.79
CA GLY A 134 -24.58 10.69 -23.89
C GLY A 134 -23.07 10.53 -24.00
N ARG A 135 -22.43 9.69 -23.18
CA ARG A 135 -21.02 9.35 -23.39
C ARG A 135 -20.88 8.44 -24.62
N SER A 136 -19.93 8.74 -25.51
CA SER A 136 -19.67 7.89 -26.67
C SER A 136 -19.30 6.45 -26.25
N PRO A 137 -19.90 5.40 -26.82
CA PRO A 137 -19.52 4.01 -26.58
C PRO A 137 -18.05 3.71 -26.91
N GLN A 138 -17.45 4.50 -27.81
CA GLN A 138 -16.05 4.40 -28.22
C GLN A 138 -15.10 5.07 -27.22
N THR A 139 -15.60 5.66 -26.14
CA THR A 139 -14.77 6.29 -25.12
C THR A 139 -13.78 5.28 -24.54
N PRO A 140 -12.47 5.53 -24.62
CA PRO A 140 -11.46 4.65 -24.06
C PRO A 140 -11.66 4.43 -22.56
N THR A 141 -11.58 3.17 -22.15
CA THR A 141 -11.78 2.75 -20.76
C THR A 141 -10.73 1.71 -20.38
N THR A 142 -10.13 1.89 -19.21
CA THR A 142 -9.15 0.94 -18.64
C THR A 142 -9.61 0.44 -17.28
N LEU A 143 -9.49 -0.87 -17.05
CA LEU A 143 -9.64 -1.50 -15.73
C LEU A 143 -8.26 -1.83 -15.18
N VAL A 144 -8.00 -1.47 -13.93
CA VAL A 144 -6.71 -1.76 -13.27
C VAL A 144 -6.96 -2.41 -11.91
N ARG A 145 -6.56 -3.68 -11.78
CA ARG A 145 -6.66 -4.49 -10.56
C ARG A 145 -5.32 -4.53 -9.84
N TYR A 146 -5.35 -4.59 -8.51
CA TYR A 146 -4.15 -4.61 -7.66
C TYR A 146 -3.14 -3.51 -8.02
N GLY A 147 -3.64 -2.33 -8.40
CA GLY A 147 -2.80 -1.25 -8.86
C GLY A 147 -1.73 -0.87 -7.84
N THR A 148 -0.57 -0.45 -8.34
CA THR A 148 0.66 -0.16 -7.55
C THR A 148 1.42 -1.37 -7.01
N THR A 149 0.87 -2.58 -7.13
CA THR A 149 1.55 -3.81 -6.71
C THR A 149 2.17 -4.54 -7.90
N PRO A 150 3.16 -5.42 -7.67
CA PRO A 150 3.68 -6.32 -8.70
C PRO A 150 2.65 -7.27 -9.31
N GLU A 151 1.47 -7.41 -8.69
CA GLU A 151 0.35 -8.23 -9.17
C GLU A 151 -0.67 -7.39 -9.97
N GLN A 152 -0.31 -6.15 -10.33
CA GLN A 152 -1.17 -5.28 -11.12
C GLN A 152 -1.55 -5.93 -12.45
N GLU A 153 -2.84 -5.93 -12.75
CA GLU A 153 -3.40 -6.41 -14.01
C GLU A 153 -4.25 -5.32 -14.64
N THR A 154 -4.09 -5.16 -15.95
CA THR A 154 -4.75 -4.08 -16.69
C THR A 154 -5.49 -4.62 -17.91
N ILE A 155 -6.73 -4.18 -18.10
CA ILE A 155 -7.55 -4.46 -19.29
C ILE A 155 -7.88 -3.13 -19.96
N GLU A 156 -7.59 -3.02 -21.26
CA GLU A 156 -7.87 -1.84 -22.09
C GLU A 156 -9.02 -2.12 -23.06
N GLY A 157 -9.91 -1.14 -23.23
CA GLY A 157 -11.02 -1.20 -24.15
C GLY A 157 -11.73 0.13 -24.30
N THR A 158 -13.02 0.05 -24.54
CA THR A 158 -13.96 1.14 -24.73
C THR A 158 -15.20 0.86 -23.87
N LEU A 159 -16.05 1.85 -23.64
CA LEU A 159 -17.30 1.61 -22.92
C LEU A 159 -18.17 0.51 -23.55
N ALA A 160 -18.09 0.34 -24.88
CA ALA A 160 -18.83 -0.68 -25.61
C ALA A 160 -18.36 -2.13 -25.37
N ASP A 161 -17.07 -2.36 -25.11
CA ASP A 161 -16.48 -3.72 -25.08
C ASP A 161 -15.81 -4.08 -23.75
N ILE A 162 -15.64 -3.13 -22.83
CA ILE A 162 -14.86 -3.36 -21.61
C ILE A 162 -15.53 -4.37 -20.67
N THR A 163 -16.86 -4.42 -20.63
CA THR A 163 -17.62 -5.39 -19.84
C THR A 163 -17.32 -6.81 -20.31
N GLN A 164 -17.44 -7.07 -21.63
CA GLN A 164 -17.14 -8.37 -22.21
C GLN A 164 -15.69 -8.80 -21.94
N LYS A 165 -14.73 -7.90 -22.15
CA LYS A 165 -13.31 -8.16 -21.86
C LYS A 165 -13.05 -8.51 -20.40
N ALA A 166 -13.75 -7.85 -19.48
CA ALA A 166 -13.64 -8.13 -18.06
C ALA A 166 -14.20 -9.52 -17.71
N GLU A 167 -15.31 -9.93 -18.33
CA GLU A 167 -15.92 -11.25 -18.15
C GLU A 167 -15.02 -12.36 -18.69
N GLU A 168 -14.51 -12.20 -19.92
CA GLU A 168 -13.59 -13.16 -20.55
C GLU A 168 -12.31 -13.39 -19.72
N ALA A 169 -11.80 -12.33 -19.08
CA ALA A 169 -10.63 -12.40 -18.21
C ALA A 169 -10.95 -12.83 -16.77
N ASN A 170 -12.22 -13.08 -16.43
CA ASN A 170 -12.68 -13.27 -15.05
C ASN A 170 -12.12 -12.18 -14.10
N PHE A 171 -12.26 -10.93 -14.51
CA PHE A 171 -11.67 -9.79 -13.83
C PHE A 171 -12.48 -9.42 -12.57
N GLN A 172 -11.80 -9.34 -11.43
CA GLN A 172 -12.42 -9.22 -10.12
C GLN A 172 -11.92 -7.98 -9.36
N SER A 173 -12.69 -7.58 -8.35
CA SER A 173 -12.27 -6.57 -7.37
C SER A 173 -11.05 -7.03 -6.57
N PRO A 174 -10.23 -6.10 -6.02
CA PRO A 174 -10.33 -4.64 -6.11
C PRO A 174 -9.74 -4.09 -7.40
N ALA A 175 -10.50 -3.24 -8.09
CA ALA A 175 -10.01 -2.55 -9.28
C ALA A 175 -10.54 -1.12 -9.40
N VAL A 176 -9.83 -0.33 -10.18
CA VAL A 176 -10.18 1.04 -10.55
C VAL A 176 -10.57 1.05 -12.03
N ILE A 177 -11.69 1.67 -12.35
CA ILE A 177 -12.15 1.89 -13.72
C ILE A 177 -11.81 3.33 -14.09
N ILE A 178 -11.17 3.54 -15.24
CA ILE A 178 -10.76 4.86 -15.71
C ILE A 178 -11.37 5.08 -17.08
N VAL A 179 -12.32 6.01 -17.19
CA VAL A 179 -13.03 6.34 -18.42
C VAL A 179 -12.57 7.72 -18.91
N GLY A 180 -12.14 7.83 -20.17
CA GLY A 180 -11.73 9.12 -20.74
C GLY A 180 -10.61 9.03 -21.77
N GLY A 181 -10.42 10.09 -22.54
CA GLY A 181 -9.43 10.15 -23.62
C GLY A 181 -7.98 9.94 -23.16
N VAL A 182 -7.68 10.27 -21.89
CA VAL A 182 -6.36 10.08 -21.27
C VAL A 182 -5.86 8.63 -21.30
N ASN A 183 -6.76 7.64 -21.40
CA ASN A 183 -6.37 6.24 -21.50
C ASN A 183 -5.50 5.94 -22.74
N HIS A 184 -5.64 6.72 -23.82
CA HIS A 184 -4.79 6.57 -25.01
C HIS A 184 -3.30 6.81 -24.74
N LEU A 185 -2.96 7.52 -23.66
CA LEU A 185 -1.58 7.83 -23.31
C LEU A 185 -0.85 6.62 -22.72
N ARG A 186 -1.58 5.62 -22.23
CA ARG A 186 -1.04 4.41 -21.60
C ARG A 186 0.00 3.71 -22.46
N LYS A 187 -0.25 3.60 -23.77
CA LYS A 187 0.69 2.96 -24.72
C LYS A 187 2.10 3.57 -24.67
N HIS A 188 2.22 4.83 -24.27
CA HIS A 188 3.49 5.55 -24.13
C HIS A 188 4.00 5.62 -22.70
N LEU A 189 3.10 5.59 -21.71
CA LEU A 189 3.42 5.93 -20.32
C LEU A 189 3.35 4.75 -19.34
N LYS A 190 3.14 3.51 -19.80
CA LYS A 190 3.05 2.29 -18.95
C LYS A 190 4.40 1.85 -18.32
N TRP A 191 5.06 2.75 -17.61
CA TRP A 191 6.40 2.61 -17.06
C TRP A 191 6.53 1.51 -15.98
N PHE A 192 5.46 1.26 -15.20
CA PHE A 192 5.53 0.38 -14.04
C PHE A 192 5.55 -1.10 -14.43
N GLU A 193 4.69 -1.51 -15.35
CA GLU A 193 4.57 -2.88 -15.85
C GLU A 193 5.77 -3.29 -16.73
N GLN A 194 6.56 -2.32 -17.19
CA GLN A 194 7.78 -2.55 -17.96
C GLN A 194 9.01 -2.84 -17.08
N ARG A 195 8.87 -2.81 -15.76
CA ARG A 195 9.99 -3.03 -14.85
C ARG A 195 10.52 -4.48 -14.96
N PRO A 196 11.84 -4.71 -14.84
CA PRO A 196 12.46 -6.01 -15.15
C PRO A 196 11.95 -7.20 -14.34
N LEU A 197 11.47 -6.97 -13.11
CA LEU A 197 10.96 -8.00 -12.21
C LEU A 197 9.45 -7.87 -11.94
N PHE A 198 8.73 -7.08 -12.75
CA PHE A 198 7.27 -6.98 -12.63
C PHE A 198 6.61 -8.37 -12.72
N GLY A 199 5.60 -8.63 -11.89
CA GLY A 199 4.95 -9.93 -11.79
C GLY A 199 5.77 -11.05 -11.13
N ARG A 200 7.03 -10.80 -10.72
CA ARG A 200 7.88 -11.84 -10.12
C ARG A 200 7.77 -11.85 -8.60
N LYS A 201 7.46 -13.02 -8.04
CA LYS A 201 7.47 -13.28 -6.59
C LYS A 201 8.81 -13.88 -6.18
N ILE A 202 9.52 -13.22 -5.28
CA ILE A 202 10.87 -13.60 -4.85
C ILE A 202 10.88 -13.79 -3.34
N LEU A 203 11.28 -14.98 -2.89
CA LEU A 203 11.51 -15.29 -1.48
C LEU A 203 12.95 -14.90 -1.10
N VAL A 204 13.10 -14.10 -0.05
CA VAL A 204 14.40 -13.73 0.52
C VAL A 204 14.52 -14.33 1.91
N THR A 205 15.46 -15.27 2.06
CA THR A 205 15.62 -16.07 3.29
C THR A 205 16.67 -15.55 4.27
N ARG A 206 17.37 -14.45 3.92
CA ARG A 206 18.42 -13.85 4.74
C ARG A 206 17.86 -13.15 5.98
N ALA A 207 18.69 -13.10 7.04
CA ALA A 207 18.41 -12.34 8.26
C ALA A 207 17.92 -10.91 7.93
N ARG A 208 16.88 -10.44 8.65
CA ARG A 208 16.17 -9.18 8.38
C ARG A 208 17.09 -7.95 8.29
N SER A 209 18.15 -7.93 9.11
CA SER A 209 19.16 -6.87 9.15
C SER A 209 20.08 -6.84 7.93
N GLN A 210 20.23 -7.95 7.21
CA GLN A 210 21.10 -8.10 6.04
C GLN A 210 20.33 -8.08 4.71
N SER A 211 19.01 -8.24 4.75
CA SER A 211 18.17 -8.33 3.54
C SER A 211 17.55 -7.01 3.12
N ALA A 212 17.46 -5.99 4.00
CA ALA A 212 16.75 -4.75 3.70
C ALA A 212 17.21 -4.05 2.39
N SER A 213 18.52 -3.90 2.18
CA SER A 213 19.06 -3.27 0.97
C SER A 213 18.81 -4.11 -0.29
N PHE A 214 18.84 -5.44 -0.16
CA PHE A 214 18.57 -6.37 -1.26
C PHE A 214 17.08 -6.40 -1.62
N VAL A 215 16.20 -6.47 -0.61
CA VAL A 215 14.74 -6.36 -0.75
C VAL A 215 14.39 -5.06 -1.45
N SER A 216 14.95 -3.92 -1.02
CA SER A 216 14.71 -2.61 -1.66
C SER A 216 15.11 -2.61 -3.14
N LYS A 217 16.26 -3.20 -3.49
CA LYS A 217 16.68 -3.36 -4.91
C LYS A 217 15.68 -4.19 -5.72
N LEU A 218 15.17 -5.28 -5.18
CA LEU A 218 14.16 -6.12 -5.85
C LEU A 218 12.83 -5.37 -6.04
N LEU A 219 12.34 -4.68 -5.00
CA LEU A 219 11.13 -3.85 -5.05
C LEU A 219 11.27 -2.72 -6.09
N SER A 220 12.43 -2.05 -6.14
CA SER A 220 12.70 -0.99 -7.12
C SER A 220 12.63 -1.49 -8.57
N LYS A 221 12.93 -2.77 -8.79
CA LYS A 221 12.84 -3.46 -10.08
C LYS A 221 11.45 -4.07 -10.35
N GLY A 222 10.47 -3.84 -9.47
CA GLY A 222 9.07 -4.27 -9.66
C GLY A 222 8.72 -5.65 -9.10
N ALA A 223 9.61 -6.31 -8.35
CA ALA A 223 9.31 -7.62 -7.76
C ALA A 223 8.36 -7.53 -6.55
N MET A 224 7.58 -8.58 -6.33
CA MET A 224 6.99 -8.87 -5.02
C MET A 224 8.03 -9.63 -4.19
N VAL A 225 8.36 -9.13 -3.00
CA VAL A 225 9.38 -9.74 -2.15
C VAL A 225 8.74 -10.28 -0.88
N LEU A 226 8.89 -11.58 -0.65
CA LEU A 226 8.56 -12.22 0.61
C LEU A 226 9.84 -12.34 1.44
N ALA A 227 9.96 -11.57 2.51
CA ALA A 227 11.05 -11.72 3.45
C ALA A 227 10.69 -12.80 4.48
N SER A 228 11.41 -13.91 4.47
CA SER A 228 11.25 -15.00 5.44
C SER A 228 12.61 -15.31 6.06
N PRO A 229 13.06 -14.54 7.07
CA PRO A 229 14.33 -14.79 7.73
C PRO A 229 14.32 -16.21 8.32
N MET A 230 15.16 -17.10 7.78
CA MET A 230 15.25 -18.50 8.25
C MET A 230 16.27 -18.67 9.40
N ILE A 231 16.97 -17.59 9.74
CA ILE A 231 17.98 -17.56 10.79
C ILE A 231 17.80 -16.26 11.57
N GLU A 232 17.65 -16.40 12.88
CA GLU A 232 17.70 -15.30 13.84
C GLU A 232 19.01 -15.41 14.63
N ILE A 233 19.68 -14.27 14.83
CA ILE A 233 20.89 -14.21 15.64
C ILE A 233 20.50 -13.54 16.95
N VAL A 234 20.44 -14.36 17.99
CA VAL A 234 20.16 -13.92 19.36
C VAL A 234 21.45 -13.94 20.18
N PRO A 235 21.60 -13.05 21.17
CA PRO A 235 22.62 -13.21 22.19
C PRO A 235 22.48 -14.57 22.87
N ILE A 236 23.60 -15.17 23.27
CA ILE A 236 23.57 -16.34 24.16
C ILE A 236 23.31 -15.85 25.58
N ASP A 237 22.23 -16.33 26.19
CA ASP A 237 21.91 -16.00 27.58
C ASP A 237 23.00 -16.49 28.54
N ARG A 238 23.33 -15.66 29.53
CA ARG A 238 24.31 -15.97 30.59
C ARG A 238 25.67 -16.44 30.07
N ASN A 239 26.19 -15.77 29.04
CA ASN A 239 27.52 -16.05 28.51
C ASN A 239 28.65 -15.46 29.39
N LEU A 240 28.95 -16.13 30.51
CA LEU A 240 29.96 -15.69 31.49
C LEU A 240 31.35 -15.49 30.88
N ALA A 241 31.75 -16.33 29.94
CA ALA A 241 33.04 -16.21 29.26
C ALA A 241 33.12 -14.92 28.44
N PHE A 242 32.04 -14.55 27.75
CA PHE A 242 31.95 -13.29 27.02
C PHE A 242 31.96 -12.10 27.97
N ASP A 243 31.19 -12.16 29.06
CA ASP A 243 31.15 -11.10 30.07
C ASP A 243 32.54 -10.85 30.68
N GLN A 244 33.25 -11.91 31.04
CA GLN A 244 34.63 -11.84 31.54
C GLN A 244 35.60 -11.28 30.49
N SER A 245 35.43 -11.65 29.22
CA SER A 245 36.26 -11.11 28.12
C SER A 245 36.04 -9.60 27.93
N ILE A 246 34.81 -9.11 28.12
CA ILE A 246 34.50 -7.67 28.12
C ILE A 246 35.09 -6.98 29.35
N ASP A 247 35.06 -7.64 30.51
CA ASP A 247 35.62 -7.10 31.75
C ASP A 247 37.15 -6.93 31.66
N GLY A 248 37.85 -7.92 31.06
CA GLY A 248 39.31 -7.91 30.81
C GLY A 248 39.75 -7.41 29.43
N LEU A 249 38.95 -6.59 28.75
CA LEU A 249 39.21 -6.14 27.37
C LEU A 249 40.60 -5.52 27.15
N SER A 250 41.15 -4.86 28.16
CA SER A 250 42.47 -4.23 28.12
C SER A 250 43.64 -5.22 28.05
N ASP A 251 43.40 -6.49 28.39
CA ASP A 251 44.47 -7.47 28.56
C ASP A 251 44.81 -8.17 27.23
N TYR A 252 43.98 -7.95 26.21
CA TYR A 252 44.15 -8.52 24.88
C TYR A 252 45.00 -7.63 23.98
N GLY A 253 45.86 -8.23 23.16
CA GLY A 253 46.60 -7.51 22.11
C GLY A 253 45.80 -7.29 20.82
N TRP A 254 44.79 -8.12 20.58
CA TRP A 254 43.93 -8.07 19.40
C TRP A 254 42.47 -8.35 19.73
N VAL A 255 41.56 -7.66 19.07
CA VAL A 255 40.13 -8.00 18.98
C VAL A 255 39.78 -8.26 17.52
N VAL A 256 39.25 -9.44 17.24
CA VAL A 256 38.92 -9.88 15.88
C VAL A 256 37.40 -10.00 15.72
N PHE A 257 36.83 -9.22 14.81
CA PHE A 257 35.42 -9.29 14.45
C PHE A 257 35.22 -10.07 13.16
N THR A 258 34.50 -11.20 13.24
CA THR A 258 34.27 -12.07 12.07
C THR A 258 32.92 -11.84 11.39
N SER A 259 32.05 -11.01 11.98
CA SER A 259 30.77 -10.64 11.38
C SER A 259 30.26 -9.31 11.92
N THR A 260 29.40 -8.64 11.15
CA THR A 260 28.68 -7.42 11.59
C THR A 260 27.75 -7.68 12.79
N ASN A 261 27.28 -8.91 12.97
CA ASN A 261 26.46 -9.27 14.13
C ASN A 261 27.30 -9.34 15.41
N SER A 262 28.52 -9.88 15.33
CA SER A 262 29.46 -9.93 16.45
C SER A 262 29.83 -8.52 16.93
N VAL A 263 30.03 -7.57 16.01
CA VAL A 263 30.28 -6.17 16.35
C VAL A 263 29.09 -5.58 17.12
N LYS A 264 27.85 -5.77 16.63
CA LYS A 264 26.64 -5.24 17.29
C LYS A 264 26.48 -5.80 18.70
N LEU A 265 26.57 -7.12 18.86
CA LEU A 265 26.44 -7.79 20.15
C LEU A 265 27.54 -7.34 21.13
N PHE A 266 28.78 -7.21 20.65
CA PHE A 266 29.88 -6.67 21.43
C PHE A 266 29.61 -5.25 21.93
N TYR A 267 29.19 -4.33 21.05
CA TYR A 267 28.91 -2.96 21.46
C TYR A 267 27.69 -2.83 22.37
N CYS A 268 26.65 -3.64 22.17
CA CYS A 268 25.52 -3.69 23.12
C CYS A 268 26.02 -4.10 24.50
N LYS A 269 26.77 -5.20 24.59
CA LYS A 269 27.29 -5.71 25.86
C LYS A 269 28.27 -4.76 26.54
N LEU A 270 29.11 -4.09 25.75
CA LEU A 270 30.04 -3.08 26.24
C LEU A 270 29.28 -1.94 26.95
N ARG A 271 28.19 -1.45 26.34
CA ARG A 271 27.33 -0.41 26.95
C ARG A 271 26.58 -0.90 28.17
N GLU A 272 26.07 -2.14 28.16
CA GLU A 272 25.43 -2.76 29.33
C GLU A 272 26.38 -2.82 30.54
N LYS A 273 27.68 -2.99 30.29
CA LYS A 273 28.75 -2.99 31.31
C LYS A 273 29.25 -1.58 31.65
N GLY A 274 28.64 -0.52 31.12
CA GLY A 274 29.06 0.88 31.35
C GLY A 274 30.40 1.27 30.71
N LYS A 275 30.86 0.48 29.72
CA LYS A 275 32.12 0.69 29.00
C LYS A 275 31.87 1.31 27.62
N ASP A 276 32.94 1.80 27.00
CA ASP A 276 32.93 2.28 25.61
C ASP A 276 34.21 1.89 24.86
N SER A 277 34.36 2.38 23.63
CA SER A 277 35.50 2.05 22.77
C SER A 277 36.87 2.41 23.37
N ARG A 278 36.93 3.34 24.34
CA ARG A 278 38.17 3.71 25.04
C ARG A 278 38.66 2.58 25.93
N SER A 279 37.76 1.70 26.41
CA SER A 279 38.11 0.56 27.27
C SER A 279 39.01 -0.47 26.61
N PHE A 280 39.23 -0.39 25.29
CA PHE A 280 40.18 -1.21 24.54
C PHE A 280 40.96 -0.37 23.52
N GLY A 281 41.20 0.91 23.81
CA GLY A 281 41.79 1.86 22.86
C GLY A 281 43.23 1.53 22.41
N HIS A 282 43.98 0.77 23.20
CA HIS A 282 45.33 0.30 22.86
C HIS A 282 45.34 -1.07 22.15
N VAL A 283 44.17 -1.70 21.99
CA VAL A 283 44.03 -3.04 21.41
C VAL A 283 43.93 -2.95 19.89
N LYS A 284 44.65 -3.81 19.18
CA LYS A 284 44.58 -3.84 17.71
C LYS A 284 43.27 -4.47 17.25
N ILE A 285 42.60 -3.88 16.27
CA ILE A 285 41.31 -4.39 15.76
C ILE A 285 41.52 -5.02 14.39
N CYS A 286 41.00 -6.24 14.21
CA CYS A 286 40.92 -6.92 12.91
C CYS A 286 39.45 -7.21 12.59
N ALA A 287 39.06 -7.04 11.32
CA ALA A 287 37.72 -7.39 10.85
C ALA A 287 37.82 -8.30 9.62
N VAL A 288 37.03 -9.37 9.59
CA VAL A 288 36.93 -10.29 8.46
C VAL A 288 35.65 -9.99 7.67
N GLY A 289 35.81 -9.56 6.42
CA GLY A 289 34.71 -9.14 5.53
C GLY A 289 34.90 -7.72 4.97
N LYS A 290 34.03 -7.32 4.03
CA LYS A 290 33.93 -5.94 3.52
C LYS A 290 32.71 -5.24 4.09
#